data_AF-A0A1C0V1H7-F1
#
_entry.id   AF-A0A1C0V1H7-F1
#
_cell.length_a   1.000
_cell.length_b   1.000
_cell.length_c   1.000
_cell.angle_alpha   90.00
_cell.angle_beta   90.00
_cell.angle_gamma   90.00
#
_symmetry.space_group_name_H-M   'P 1'
#
loop_
_entity.id
_entity.type
_entity.pdbx_description
1 polymer ?
#
loop_
_entity_poly.entity_id
_entity_poly.type
_entity_poly.pdbx_seq_one_letter_code
_entity_poly.pdbx_strand_id
1 'polypeptide(L)'
;MRGVKTWQEAGISPEDAKRIQNAANRTKQTIIVVGSRANGTSRLTSDWDYIMLGNSRQRHSARSSVPRGTSGGEINSLGRETGIDIFTGSLISGEPHVIFEPELGETNESSR
;
A
#
# COMPACT_ATOMS: atom_id res chain seq x y z
N MET A 1 -9.04 17.72 -0.31
CA MET A 1 -8.14 16.91 0.52
C MET A 1 -6.72 17.33 0.22
N ARG A 2 -6.00 17.93 1.16
CA ARG A 2 -4.57 18.27 0.96
C ARG A 2 -3.75 16.98 1.11
N GLY A 3 -2.78 16.74 0.22
CA GLY A 3 -1.84 15.62 0.33
C GLY A 3 -2.14 14.37 -0.51
N VAL A 4 -3.32 14.25 -1.13
CA VAL A 4 -3.58 13.14 -2.07
C VAL A 4 -2.68 13.31 -3.29
N LYS A 5 -1.96 12.25 -3.65
CA LYS A 5 -1.19 12.15 -4.88
C LYS A 5 -1.63 10.92 -5.66
N THR A 6 -1.53 11.02 -6.98
CA THR A 6 -1.49 9.85 -7.86
C THR A 6 -0.18 9.09 -7.66
N TRP A 7 -0.15 7.81 -8.03
CA TRP A 7 1.08 7.02 -7.95
C TRP A 7 2.17 7.59 -8.87
N GLN A 8 1.80 8.23 -9.99
CA GLN A 8 2.70 8.93 -10.90
C GLN A 8 3.35 10.15 -10.22
N GLU A 9 2.56 10.99 -9.55
CA GLU A 9 3.07 12.18 -8.83
C GLU A 9 3.96 11.79 -7.64
N ALA A 10 3.77 10.60 -7.09
CA ALA A 10 4.62 10.02 -6.05
C ALA A 10 5.89 9.35 -6.61
N GLY A 11 6.02 9.22 -7.94
CA GLY A 11 7.16 8.52 -8.56
C GLY A 11 7.18 7.01 -8.32
N ILE A 12 6.02 6.42 -8.00
CA ILE A 12 5.87 4.97 -7.86
C ILE A 12 5.90 4.35 -9.26
N SER A 13 6.64 3.25 -9.43
CA SER A 13 6.71 2.56 -10.72
C SER A 13 5.35 1.98 -11.12
N PRO A 14 5.02 1.87 -12.42
CA PRO A 14 3.78 1.23 -12.85
C PRO A 14 3.61 -0.21 -12.35
N GLU A 15 4.72 -0.94 -12.22
CA GLU A 15 4.74 -2.33 -11.74
C GLU A 15 4.42 -2.41 -10.24
N ASP A 16 5.00 -1.53 -9.43
CA ASP A 16 4.71 -1.46 -8.00
C ASP A 16 3.28 -1.00 -7.75
N ALA A 17 2.82 0.03 -8.46
CA ALA A 17 1.43 0.49 -8.42
C ALA A 17 0.47 -0.67 -8.75
N LYS A 18 0.76 -1.44 -9.81
CA LYS A 18 -0.04 -2.62 -10.18
C LYS A 18 -0.03 -3.70 -9.10
N ARG A 19 1.10 -3.95 -8.44
CA ARG A 19 1.18 -4.92 -7.33
C ARG A 19 0.34 -4.50 -6.13
N ILE A 20 0.34 -3.21 -5.80
CA ILE A 20 -0.47 -2.65 -4.72
C ILE A 20 -1.96 -2.74 -5.09
N GLN A 21 -2.33 -2.34 -6.30
CA GLN A 21 -3.71 -2.45 -6.80
C GLN A 21 -4.22 -3.90 -6.78
N ASN A 22 -3.40 -4.86 -7.25
CA ASN A 22 -3.74 -6.28 -7.19
C ASN A 22 -3.93 -6.77 -5.75
N ALA A 23 -3.12 -6.29 -4.80
CA ALA A 23 -3.29 -6.61 -3.39
C ALA A 23 -4.59 -6.03 -2.83
N ALA A 24 -4.92 -4.77 -3.15
CA ALA A 24 -6.18 -4.12 -2.77
C ALA A 24 -7.38 -4.90 -3.31
N ASN A 25 -7.39 -5.22 -4.61
CA ASN A 25 -8.44 -6.00 -5.28
C ASN A 25 -8.62 -7.38 -4.64
N ARG A 26 -7.52 -8.16 -4.52
CA ARG A 26 -7.55 -9.53 -4.01
C ARG A 26 -8.03 -9.60 -2.56
N THR A 27 -7.67 -8.61 -1.75
CA THR A 27 -8.03 -8.59 -0.33
C THR A 27 -9.29 -7.78 -0.04
N LYS A 28 -9.89 -7.15 -1.05
CA LYS A 28 -11.07 -6.30 -0.94
C LYS A 28 -10.91 -5.25 0.16
N GLN A 29 -9.78 -4.55 0.15
CA GLN A 29 -9.50 -3.50 1.13
C GLN A 29 -8.78 -2.33 0.46
N THR A 30 -9.00 -1.13 0.98
CA THR A 30 -8.20 0.03 0.63
C THR A 30 -6.80 -0.09 1.22
N ILE A 31 -5.79 0.14 0.38
CA ILE A 31 -4.39 0.23 0.78
C ILE A 31 -3.92 1.65 0.47
N ILE A 32 -3.35 2.33 1.45
CA ILE A 32 -2.85 3.70 1.30
C ILE A 32 -1.34 3.66 1.49
N VAL A 33 -0.59 4.12 0.49
CA VAL A 33 0.86 4.35 0.61
C VAL A 33 1.08 5.70 1.25
N VAL A 34 1.92 5.76 2.27
CA VAL A 34 2.31 7.00 2.97
C VAL A 34 3.84 7.14 3.00
N GLY A 35 4.34 8.08 3.79
CA GLY A 35 5.78 8.21 4.04
C GLY A 35 6.59 8.62 2.81
N SER A 36 7.86 8.20 2.78
CA SER A 36 8.84 8.68 1.79
C SER A 36 8.47 8.34 0.34
N ARG A 37 7.82 7.19 0.13
CA ARG A 37 7.36 6.70 -1.18
C ARG A 37 6.19 7.53 -1.69
N ALA A 38 5.23 7.87 -0.83
CA ALA A 38 4.15 8.78 -1.20
C ALA A 38 4.63 10.22 -1.42
N ASN A 39 5.66 10.65 -0.67
CA ASN A 39 6.22 11.99 -0.85
C ASN A 39 7.07 12.12 -2.13
N GLY A 40 7.54 11.02 -2.72
CA GLY A 40 8.44 11.01 -3.87
C GLY A 40 9.90 11.31 -3.50
N THR A 41 10.26 11.16 -2.22
CA THR A 41 11.62 11.41 -1.69
C THR A 41 12.37 10.13 -1.32
N SER A 42 11.76 8.96 -1.59
CA SER A 42 12.35 7.65 -1.31
C SER A 42 13.57 7.35 -2.17
N ARG A 43 14.52 6.61 -1.61
CA ARG A 43 15.61 5.99 -2.36
C ARG A 43 15.19 4.59 -2.82
N LEU A 44 15.95 3.99 -3.73
CA LEU A 44 15.68 2.63 -4.23
C LEU A 44 15.54 1.59 -3.11
N THR A 45 16.35 1.73 -2.05
CA THR A 45 16.40 0.79 -0.91
C THR A 45 15.35 1.07 0.16
N SER A 46 14.71 2.25 0.15
CA SER A 46 13.79 2.68 1.19
C SER A 46 12.66 1.67 1.39
N ASP A 47 12.18 1.58 2.62
CA ASP A 47 10.98 0.86 2.99
C ASP A 47 9.71 1.43 2.35
N TRP A 48 8.62 0.73 2.60
CA TRP A 48 7.28 1.14 2.21
C TRP A 48 6.36 1.19 3.41
N ASP A 49 5.76 2.36 3.61
CA ASP A 49 4.78 2.59 4.66
C ASP A 49 3.37 2.44 4.09
N TYR A 50 2.57 1.55 4.71
CA TYR A 50 1.19 1.30 4.30
C TYR A 50 0.22 1.50 5.45
N ILE A 51 -0.91 2.15 5.17
CA ILE A 51 -2.12 2.02 5.98
C ILE A 51 -3.04 1.03 5.26
N MET A 52 -3.46 -0.02 5.96
CA MET A 52 -4.35 -1.04 5.41
C MET A 52 -5.66 -1.10 6.22
N LEU A 53 -6.79 -0.78 5.57
CA LEU A 53 -8.08 -0.60 6.26
C LEU A 53 -8.88 -1.89 6.47
N GLY A 54 -8.40 -3.03 5.93
CA GLY A 54 -9.04 -4.33 6.14
C GLY A 54 -8.79 -4.90 7.54
N ASN A 55 -9.45 -6.02 7.85
CA ASN A 55 -9.24 -6.76 9.09
C ASN A 55 -7.87 -7.48 9.11
N SER A 56 -7.50 -8.07 10.25
CA SER A 56 -6.19 -8.74 10.44
C SER A 56 -5.87 -9.78 9.36
N ARG A 57 -6.85 -10.58 8.93
CA ARG A 57 -6.67 -11.58 7.86
C ARG A 57 -6.40 -10.91 6.52
N GLN A 58 -7.16 -9.88 6.17
CA GLN A 58 -6.96 -9.12 4.94
C GLN A 58 -5.59 -8.45 4.93
N ARG A 59 -5.16 -7.81 6.03
CA ARG A 59 -3.84 -7.19 6.16
C ARG A 59 -2.71 -8.20 6.04
N HIS A 60 -2.80 -9.31 6.76
CA HIS A 60 -1.82 -10.39 6.66
C HIS A 60 -1.69 -10.90 5.22
N SER A 61 -2.83 -11.03 4.53
CA SER A 61 -2.86 -11.45 3.13
C SER A 61 -2.27 -10.40 2.19
N ALA A 62 -2.55 -9.11 2.37
CA ALA A 62 -2.00 -8.04 1.53
C ALA A 62 -0.50 -7.86 1.74
N ARG A 63 -0.02 -7.98 2.99
CA ARG A 63 1.39 -7.91 3.38
C ARG A 63 2.27 -8.77 2.47
N SER A 64 1.84 -9.97 2.09
CA SER A 64 2.67 -10.86 1.27
C SER A 64 2.79 -10.43 -0.20
N SER A 65 1.91 -9.56 -0.70
CA SER A 65 1.85 -9.19 -2.13
C SER A 65 2.41 -7.80 -2.44
N VAL A 66 2.34 -6.87 -1.49
CA VAL A 66 2.81 -5.50 -1.70
C VAL A 66 4.33 -5.41 -1.89
N PRO A 67 4.83 -4.37 -2.59
CA PRO A 67 6.26 -4.05 -2.67
C PRO A 67 6.92 -3.89 -1.29
N ARG A 68 8.24 -4.13 -1.26
CA ARG A 68 9.07 -4.03 -0.06
C ARG A 68 10.37 -3.30 -0.39
N GLY A 69 10.89 -2.56 0.59
CA GLY A 69 12.24 -2.06 0.57
C GLY A 69 13.24 -3.17 0.85
N THR A 70 14.51 -2.90 0.60
CA THR A 70 15.62 -3.77 1.01
C THR A 70 16.23 -3.34 2.34
N SER A 71 15.83 -2.18 2.86
CA SER A 71 16.17 -1.67 4.18
C SER A 71 15.01 -0.84 4.76
N GLY A 72 14.94 -0.76 6.08
CA GLY A 72 13.87 -0.11 6.84
C GLY A 72 12.67 -1.02 7.10
N GLY A 73 11.60 -0.44 7.62
CA GLY A 73 10.38 -1.13 8.00
C GLY A 73 10.46 -1.86 9.36
N GLU A 74 9.38 -2.57 9.66
CA GLU A 74 9.25 -3.35 10.90
C GLU A 74 10.38 -4.38 11.03
N ILE A 75 10.76 -4.66 12.27
CA ILE A 75 11.65 -5.78 12.60
C ILE A 75 10.83 -7.03 12.87
N ASN A 76 11.12 -8.12 12.15
CA ASN A 76 10.46 -9.41 12.38
C ASN A 76 11.02 -10.14 13.62
N SER A 77 10.41 -11.29 13.95
CA SER A 77 10.83 -12.12 15.10
C SER A 77 12.26 -12.67 15.02
N LEU A 78 12.92 -12.59 13.86
CA LEU A 78 14.31 -12.97 13.65
C LEU A 78 15.27 -11.77 13.71
N GLY A 79 14.79 -10.60 14.11
CA GLY A 79 15.60 -9.38 14.20
C GLY A 79 15.95 -8.74 12.86
N ARG A 80 15.20 -9.05 11.78
CA ARG A 80 15.47 -8.52 10.43
C ARG A 80 14.41 -7.51 10.01
N GLU A 81 14.87 -6.44 9.38
CA GLU A 81 14.04 -5.47 8.64
C GLU A 81 13.17 -6.18 7.60
N THR A 82 11.89 -5.83 7.55
CA THR A 82 10.93 -6.43 6.62
C THR A 82 10.75 -5.63 5.33
N GLY A 83 11.31 -4.42 5.28
CA GLY A 83 11.18 -3.48 4.19
C GLY A 83 9.81 -2.81 4.08
N ILE A 84 8.93 -3.01 5.06
CA ILE A 84 7.58 -2.44 5.10
C ILE A 84 7.18 -2.12 6.53
N ASP A 85 6.37 -1.07 6.70
CA ASP A 85 5.58 -0.82 7.90
C ASP A 85 4.10 -0.89 7.57
N ILE A 86 3.32 -1.60 8.39
CA ILE A 86 1.86 -1.69 8.21
C ILE A 86 1.16 -1.10 9.42
N PHE A 87 0.56 0.07 9.21
CA PHE A 87 -0.20 0.80 10.20
C PHE A 87 -1.69 0.43 10.16
N THR A 88 -2.31 0.44 11.34
CA THR A 88 -3.77 0.36 11.49
C THR A 88 -4.27 1.67 12.09
N GLY A 89 -5.07 2.44 11.35
CA GLY A 89 -5.61 3.70 11.86
C GLY A 89 -5.96 4.71 10.78
N SER A 90 -6.21 5.95 11.21
CA SER A 90 -6.56 7.06 10.34
C SER A 90 -5.32 7.70 9.73
N LEU A 91 -5.47 8.13 8.48
CA LEU A 91 -4.49 8.95 7.79
C LEU A 91 -4.31 10.29 8.53
N ILE A 92 -3.05 10.70 8.75
CA ILE A 92 -2.73 12.02 9.32
C ILE A 92 -3.06 13.09 8.29
N SER A 93 -3.89 14.06 8.69
CA SER A 93 -4.40 15.09 7.78
C SER A 93 -3.26 15.92 7.19
N GLY A 94 -3.23 16.03 5.86
CA GLY A 94 -2.26 16.86 5.13
C GLY A 94 -0.96 16.15 4.74
N GLU A 95 -0.72 14.92 5.19
CA GLU A 95 0.45 14.16 4.75
C GLU A 95 0.30 13.65 3.31
N PRO A 96 1.39 13.62 2.51
CA PRO A 96 1.40 13.00 1.20
C PRO A 96 0.99 11.53 1.27
N HIS A 97 0.01 11.13 0.45
CA HIS A 97 -0.48 9.76 0.41
C HIS A 97 -1.00 9.39 -0.97
N VAL A 98 -0.95 8.09 -1.29
CA VAL A 98 -1.48 7.50 -2.53
C VAL A 98 -2.48 6.43 -2.15
N ILE A 99 -3.72 6.54 -2.67
CA ILE A 99 -4.81 5.64 -2.32
C ILE A 99 -5.01 4.61 -3.43
N PHE A 100 -5.05 3.33 -3.05
CA PHE A 100 -5.43 2.21 -3.91
C PHE A 100 -6.72 1.59 -3.35
N GLU A 101 -7.85 1.94 -3.96
CA GLU A 101 -9.15 1.37 -3.63
C GLU A 101 -9.36 0.07 -4.40
N PRO A 102 -10.03 -0.94 -3.82
CA PRO A 102 -10.32 -2.16 -4.55
C PRO A 102 -11.28 -1.86 -5.70
N GLU A 103 -10.87 -2.21 -6.91
CA GLU A 103 -11.74 -2.29 -8.08
C GLU A 103 -12.64 -3.51 -7.87
N LEU A 104 -13.79 -3.29 -7.24
CA LEU A 104 -14.85 -4.29 -7.17
C LEU A 104 -15.35 -4.45 -8.62
N GLY A 105 -14.79 -5.41 -9.36
CA GLY A 105 -15.23 -5.69 -10.72
C GLY A 105 -16.75 -5.79 -10.72
N GLU A 106 -17.40 -5.06 -11.62
CA GLU A 106 -18.85 -5.15 -11.76
C GLU A 106 -19.20 -6.62 -11.91
N THR A 107 -19.94 -7.16 -10.94
CA THR A 107 -20.54 -8.48 -11.08
C THR A 107 -21.47 -8.38 -12.28
N ASN A 108 -21.04 -8.90 -13.42
CA ASN A 108 -21.92 -9.15 -14.55
C ASN A 108 -23.01 -10.13 -14.07
N GLU A 109 -24.10 -9.59 -13.53
CA GLU A 109 -25.40 -10.26 -13.50
C GLU A 109 -25.89 -10.39 -14.94
N SER A 110 -25.32 -11.34 -15.67
CA SER A 110 -25.93 -11.87 -16.89
C SER A 110 -25.37 -13.25 -17.15
N SER A 111 -26.03 -14.23 -16.56
CA SER A 111 -26.23 -15.53 -17.19
C SER A 111 -27.61 -15.99 -16.77
N ARG A 112 -28.57 -15.71 -17.66
CA ARG A 112 -29.80 -16.48 -17.78
C ARG A 112 -29.47 -17.88 -18.29
#